data_AF-A0A355W9U3-F1
#
_entry.id   AF-A0A355W9U3-F1
#
_cell.length_a   1.000
_cell.length_b   1.000
_cell.length_c   1.000
_cell.angle_alpha   90.00
_cell.angle_beta   90.00
_cell.angle_gamma   90.00
#
_symmetry.space_group_name_H-M   'P 1'
#
loop_
_entity.id
_entity.type
_entity.pdbx_description
1 polymer ?
#
loop_
_entity_poly.entity_id
_entity_poly.type
_entity_poly.pdbx_seq_one_letter_code
_entity_poly.pdbx_strand_id
1 'polypeptide(L)'
;AYVNKIQKVSMKFKLNFTALLFFFTILSVGKTLPAIETAPRISDREIIESLAEIKNSQKTVIIQLEALKELTEERFKQVDKRFEQMDKRFEQVDKRFEQVNKRFGETIELITTLFGSLIVLIIAVLGYSIWDRRTMTKKVSERVKKVEANLDVENIDGSKLSRLIEVLKNLSKKDRRLKEVLHSFNLL
;
A
#
# COMPACT_ATOMS: atom_id res chain seq x y z
N ALA A 1 54.20 -105.01 -34.15
CA ALA A 1 52.84 -105.24 -33.60
C ALA A 1 52.30 -104.08 -32.73
N TYR A 2 53.14 -103.20 -32.17
CA TYR A 2 52.69 -102.15 -31.21
C TYR A 2 52.07 -100.89 -31.85
N VAL A 3 52.47 -100.50 -33.06
CA VAL A 3 51.96 -99.27 -33.74
C VAL A 3 50.47 -99.37 -34.09
N ASN A 4 50.01 -100.54 -34.53
CA ASN A 4 48.60 -100.74 -34.94
C ASN A 4 47.60 -100.71 -33.78
N LYS A 5 48.02 -101.05 -32.55
CA LYS A 5 47.13 -101.04 -31.38
C LYS A 5 46.87 -99.62 -30.88
N ILE A 6 47.88 -98.76 -30.92
CA ILE A 6 47.79 -97.34 -30.53
C ILE A 6 46.92 -96.57 -31.54
N GLN A 7 47.08 -96.85 -32.84
CA GLN A 7 46.28 -96.22 -33.90
C GLN A 7 44.79 -96.56 -33.81
N LYS A 8 44.45 -97.80 -33.45
CA LYS A 8 43.06 -98.27 -33.31
C LYS A 8 42.36 -97.70 -32.08
N VAL A 9 43.10 -97.50 -30.97
CA VAL A 9 42.58 -96.85 -29.75
C VAL A 9 42.34 -95.36 -29.99
N SER A 10 43.28 -94.67 -30.66
CA SER A 10 43.13 -93.26 -31.05
C SER A 10 41.91 -93.03 -31.96
N MET A 11 41.69 -93.90 -32.94
CA MET A 11 40.54 -93.80 -33.86
C MET A 11 39.20 -94.00 -33.14
N LYS A 12 39.10 -94.99 -32.24
CA LYS A 12 37.88 -95.23 -31.45
C LYS A 12 37.57 -94.08 -30.49
N PHE A 13 38.59 -93.48 -29.89
CA PHE A 13 38.42 -92.32 -29.01
C PHE A 13 37.94 -91.08 -29.79
N LYS A 14 38.52 -90.82 -30.97
CA LYS A 14 38.07 -89.74 -31.87
C LYS A 14 36.62 -89.93 -32.32
N LEU A 15 36.23 -91.16 -32.68
CA LEU A 15 34.87 -91.48 -33.12
C LEU A 15 33.83 -91.28 -32.01
N ASN A 16 34.15 -91.69 -30.78
CA ASN A 16 33.27 -91.50 -29.63
C ASN A 16 33.17 -90.03 -29.21
N PHE A 17 34.28 -89.27 -29.31
CA PHE A 17 34.30 -87.84 -29.00
C PHE A 17 33.48 -87.02 -30.01
N THR A 18 33.56 -87.35 -31.30
CA THR A 18 32.73 -86.70 -32.34
C THR A 18 31.25 -87.02 -32.18
N ALA A 19 30.90 -88.24 -31.76
CA ALA A 19 29.51 -88.61 -31.50
C ALA A 19 28.94 -87.88 -30.27
N LEU A 20 29.77 -87.67 -29.23
CA LEU A 20 29.37 -86.94 -28.03
C LEU A 20 29.19 -85.44 -28.28
N LEU A 21 30.04 -84.84 -29.12
CA LEU A 21 29.85 -83.47 -29.61
C LEU A 21 28.56 -83.33 -30.42
N PHE A 22 28.26 -84.30 -31.29
CA PHE A 22 27.03 -84.30 -32.09
C PHE A 22 25.77 -84.40 -31.20
N PHE A 23 25.83 -85.24 -30.17
CA PHE A 23 24.75 -85.37 -29.19
C PHE A 23 24.55 -84.08 -28.39
N PHE A 24 25.64 -83.40 -28.00
CA PHE A 24 25.58 -82.13 -27.29
C PHE A 24 25.01 -81.00 -28.19
N THR A 25 25.34 -81.00 -29.49
CA THR A 25 24.73 -80.05 -30.45
C THR A 25 23.24 -80.31 -30.65
N ILE A 26 22.80 -81.58 -30.70
CA ILE A 26 21.37 -81.91 -30.80
C ILE A 26 20.62 -81.49 -29.53
N LEU A 27 21.22 -81.68 -28.35
CA LEU A 27 20.62 -81.30 -27.07
C LEU A 27 20.53 -79.77 -26.90
N SER A 28 21.46 -79.00 -27.48
CA SER A 28 21.43 -77.53 -27.48
C SER A 28 20.36 -76.95 -28.41
N VAL A 29 20.00 -77.67 -29.48
CA VAL A 29 18.95 -77.25 -30.44
C VAL A 29 17.53 -77.54 -29.91
N GLY A 30 17.38 -78.44 -28.93
CA GLY A 30 16.08 -78.88 -28.40
C GLY A 30 15.32 -77.90 -27.48
N LYS A 31 15.82 -76.68 -27.23
CA LYS A 31 15.11 -75.67 -26.40
C LYS A 31 15.00 -74.32 -27.08
N THR A 32 14.33 -74.28 -28.23
CA THR A 32 13.70 -73.04 -28.72
C THR A 32 12.23 -73.33 -29.05
N LEU A 33 11.39 -73.34 -28.01
CA LEU A 33 9.95 -73.16 -28.19
C LEU A 33 9.64 -71.66 -28.16
N PRO A 34 8.58 -71.23 -28.87
CA PRO A 34 8.49 -69.92 -29.49
C PRO A 34 8.05 -68.85 -28.49
N ALA A 35 8.83 -67.78 -28.38
CA ALA A 35 8.41 -66.55 -27.72
C ALA A 35 8.22 -65.44 -28.77
N ILE A 36 7.35 -65.70 -29.73
CA ILE A 36 6.68 -64.66 -30.50
C ILE A 36 5.21 -64.91 -30.24
N GLU A 37 4.63 -64.12 -29.34
CA GLU A 37 3.19 -63.93 -29.32
C GLU A 37 2.82 -63.31 -30.66
N THR A 38 2.39 -64.14 -31.60
CA THR A 38 1.69 -63.66 -32.79
C THR A 38 0.46 -62.91 -32.31
N ALA A 39 0.45 -61.59 -32.51
CA ALA A 39 -0.75 -60.78 -32.36
C ALA A 39 -1.92 -61.49 -33.06
N PRO A 40 -3.12 -61.54 -32.46
CA PRO A 40 -4.27 -62.21 -33.05
C PRO A 40 -4.50 -61.68 -34.48
N ARG A 41 -4.75 -62.57 -35.44
CA ARG A 41 -5.12 -62.20 -36.82
C ARG A 41 -6.47 -61.48 -36.76
N ILE A 42 -6.45 -60.15 -36.73
CA ILE A 42 -7.64 -59.33 -36.93
C ILE A 42 -8.19 -59.66 -38.33
N SER A 43 -9.47 -59.98 -38.41
CA SER A 43 -10.17 -60.25 -39.67
C SER A 43 -10.54 -58.94 -40.36
N ASP A 44 -10.48 -58.86 -41.70
CA ASP A 44 -10.91 -57.67 -42.45
C ASP A 44 -12.34 -57.22 -42.07
N ARG A 45 -13.19 -58.16 -41.63
CA ARG A 45 -14.53 -57.88 -41.09
C ARG A 45 -14.50 -57.04 -39.80
N GLU A 46 -13.61 -57.34 -38.87
CA GLU A 46 -13.45 -56.60 -37.61
C GLU A 46 -12.86 -55.20 -37.86
N ILE A 47 -12.00 -55.05 -38.87
CA ILE A 47 -11.49 -53.75 -39.33
C ILE A 47 -12.62 -52.90 -39.91
N ILE A 48 -13.49 -53.49 -40.73
CA ILE A 48 -14.62 -52.76 -41.34
C ILE A 48 -15.64 -52.35 -40.28
N GLU A 49 -15.92 -53.21 -39.30
CA GLU A 49 -16.85 -52.92 -38.21
C GLU A 49 -16.33 -51.81 -37.29
N SER A 50 -15.05 -51.88 -36.88
CA SER A 50 -14.42 -50.83 -36.08
C SER A 50 -14.29 -49.51 -36.85
N LEU A 51 -14.01 -49.53 -38.15
CA LEU A 51 -14.01 -48.32 -38.98
C LEU A 51 -15.41 -47.69 -39.10
N ALA A 52 -16.46 -48.52 -39.21
CA ALA A 52 -17.83 -48.03 -39.24
C ALA A 52 -18.23 -47.38 -37.91
N GLU A 53 -17.84 -48.00 -36.79
CA GLU A 53 -18.06 -47.46 -35.44
C GLU A 53 -17.29 -46.14 -35.22
N ILE A 54 -16.02 -46.09 -35.62
CA ILE A 54 -15.19 -44.88 -35.55
C ILE A 54 -15.77 -43.77 -36.43
N LYS A 55 -16.27 -44.08 -37.63
CA LYS A 55 -16.90 -43.09 -38.51
C LYS A 55 -18.17 -42.52 -37.90
N ASN A 56 -18.97 -43.37 -37.24
CA ASN A 56 -20.18 -42.94 -36.54
C ASN A 56 -19.84 -42.10 -35.30
N SER A 57 -18.82 -42.48 -34.53
CA SER A 57 -18.37 -41.70 -33.37
C SER A 57 -17.78 -40.35 -33.78
N GLN A 58 -17.00 -40.29 -34.87
CA GLN A 58 -16.52 -39.02 -35.45
C GLN A 58 -17.67 -38.09 -35.84
N LYS A 59 -18.71 -38.62 -36.50
CA LYS A 59 -19.88 -37.83 -36.88
C LYS A 59 -20.57 -37.23 -35.65
N THR A 60 -20.71 -38.01 -34.57
CA THR A 60 -21.27 -37.53 -33.30
C THR A 60 -20.40 -36.45 -32.66
N VAL A 61 -19.07 -36.63 -32.67
CA VAL A 61 -18.14 -35.64 -32.11
C VAL A 61 -18.19 -34.32 -32.89
N ILE A 62 -18.31 -34.35 -34.22
CA ILE A 62 -18.44 -33.12 -35.03
C ILE A 62 -19.71 -32.35 -34.66
N ILE A 63 -20.85 -33.04 -34.50
CA ILE A 63 -22.12 -32.40 -34.11
C ILE A 63 -22.01 -31.77 -32.71
N GLN A 64 -21.36 -32.45 -31.77
CA GLN A 64 -21.13 -31.90 -30.42
C GLN A 64 -20.19 -30.68 -30.44
N LEU A 65 -19.15 -30.70 -31.30
CA LEU A 65 -18.24 -29.57 -31.50
C LEU A 65 -18.95 -28.35 -32.08
N GLU A 66 -19.85 -28.54 -33.04
CA GLU A 66 -20.67 -27.45 -33.61
C GLU A 66 -21.59 -26.84 -32.54
N ALA A 67 -22.30 -27.67 -31.77
CA ALA A 67 -23.16 -27.20 -30.68
C ALA A 67 -22.36 -26.47 -29.59
N LEU A 68 -21.17 -26.96 -29.25
CA LEU A 68 -20.30 -26.31 -28.27
C LEU A 68 -19.76 -24.98 -28.80
N LYS A 69 -19.41 -24.91 -30.09
CA LYS A 69 -18.98 -23.66 -30.74
C LYS A 69 -20.09 -22.61 -30.69
N GLU A 70 -21.33 -22.99 -31.00
CA GLU A 70 -22.48 -22.09 -30.96
C GLU A 70 -22.76 -21.58 -29.53
N LEU A 71 -22.77 -22.47 -28.54
CA LEU A 71 -22.90 -22.08 -27.14
C LEU A 71 -21.77 -21.15 -26.70
N THR A 72 -20.55 -21.42 -27.14
CA THR A 72 -19.38 -20.59 -26.82
C THR A 72 -19.54 -19.19 -27.40
N GLU A 73 -19.94 -19.08 -28.66
CA GLU A 73 -20.22 -17.81 -29.35
C GLU A 73 -21.32 -17.00 -28.64
N GLU A 74 -22.40 -17.66 -28.21
CA GLU A 74 -23.47 -17.00 -27.45
C GLU A 74 -22.97 -16.46 -26.11
N ARG A 75 -22.14 -17.25 -25.39
CA ARG A 75 -21.55 -16.85 -24.12
C ARG A 75 -20.59 -15.67 -24.30
N PHE A 76 -19.78 -15.66 -25.37
CA PHE A 76 -18.94 -14.52 -25.70
C PHE A 76 -19.76 -13.25 -25.98
N LYS A 77 -20.82 -13.34 -26.78
CA LYS A 77 -21.73 -12.19 -27.01
C LYS A 77 -22.37 -11.67 -25.72
N GLN A 78 -22.71 -12.57 -24.79
CA GLN A 78 -23.22 -12.16 -23.48
C GLN A 78 -22.15 -11.44 -22.65
N VAL A 79 -20.91 -11.91 -22.70
CA VAL A 79 -19.76 -11.28 -22.04
C VAL A 79 -19.51 -9.90 -22.62
N ASP A 80 -19.51 -9.74 -23.95
CA ASP A 80 -19.33 -8.44 -24.61
C ASP A 80 -20.39 -7.42 -24.17
N LYS A 81 -21.67 -7.83 -24.14
CA LYS A 81 -22.75 -6.97 -23.63
C LYS A 81 -22.54 -6.54 -22.17
N ARG A 82 -21.98 -7.41 -21.33
CA ARG A 82 -21.67 -7.07 -19.93
C ARG A 82 -20.51 -6.08 -19.85
N PHE A 83 -19.49 -6.22 -20.72
CA PHE A 83 -18.41 -5.25 -20.81
C PHE A 83 -18.91 -3.88 -21.27
N GLU A 84 -19.74 -3.80 -22.30
CA GLU A 84 -20.35 -2.52 -22.73
C GLU A 84 -21.16 -1.86 -21.61
N GLN A 85 -21.89 -2.65 -20.80
CA GLN A 85 -22.60 -2.13 -19.63
C GLN A 85 -21.65 -1.64 -18.54
N MET A 86 -20.52 -2.31 -18.34
CA MET A 86 -19.48 -1.87 -17.41
C MET A 86 -18.87 -0.55 -17.87
N ASP A 87 -18.53 -0.42 -19.15
CA ASP A 87 -17.97 0.81 -19.72
C ASP A 87 -18.89 2.01 -19.51
N LYS A 88 -20.20 1.85 -19.79
CA LYS A 88 -21.20 2.89 -19.51
C LYS A 88 -21.26 3.30 -18.04
N ARG A 89 -21.10 2.34 -17.12
CA ARG A 89 -21.07 2.63 -15.69
C ARG A 89 -19.79 3.36 -15.28
N PHE A 90 -18.65 2.99 -15.87
CA PHE A 90 -17.39 3.69 -15.64
C PHE A 90 -17.45 5.14 -16.14
N GLU A 91 -17.96 5.39 -17.35
CA GLU A 91 -18.18 6.75 -17.84
C GLU A 91 -19.08 7.58 -16.90
N GLN A 92 -20.12 6.97 -16.33
CA GLN A 92 -20.98 7.66 -15.37
C GLN A 92 -20.25 7.97 -14.06
N VAL A 93 -19.38 7.07 -13.61
CA VAL A 93 -18.54 7.28 -12.42
C VAL A 93 -17.56 8.43 -12.67
N ASP A 94 -16.90 8.46 -13.82
CA ASP A 94 -15.96 9.53 -14.19
C ASP A 94 -16.64 10.90 -14.19
N LYS A 95 -17.84 11.02 -14.77
CA LYS A 95 -18.63 12.27 -14.73
C LYS A 95 -18.95 12.71 -13.30
N ARG A 96 -19.26 11.78 -12.40
CA ARG A 96 -19.50 12.10 -10.98
C ARG A 96 -18.22 12.55 -10.29
N PHE A 97 -17.10 11.90 -10.57
CA PHE A 97 -15.80 12.32 -10.04
C PHE A 97 -15.40 13.71 -10.52
N GLU A 98 -15.61 14.02 -11.79
CA GLU A 98 -15.35 15.36 -12.34
C GLU A 98 -16.21 16.43 -11.64
N GLN A 99 -17.50 16.15 -11.42
CA GLN A 99 -18.38 17.04 -10.66
C GLN A 99 -17.93 17.24 -9.21
N VAL A 100 -17.49 16.17 -8.55
CA VAL A 100 -16.96 16.23 -7.17
C VAL A 100 -15.68 17.06 -7.13
N ASN A 101 -14.74 16.81 -8.05
CA ASN A 101 -13.49 17.58 -8.15
C ASN A 101 -13.75 19.07 -8.35
N LYS A 102 -14.72 19.43 -9.19
CA LYS A 102 -15.11 20.83 -9.38
C LYS A 102 -15.60 21.48 -8.08
N ARG A 103 -16.51 20.81 -7.36
CA ARG A 103 -17.03 21.32 -6.08
C ARG A 103 -15.95 21.43 -5.01
N PHE A 104 -15.03 20.47 -4.96
CA PHE A 104 -13.88 20.53 -4.06
C PHE A 104 -12.95 21.68 -4.41
N GLY A 105 -12.66 21.91 -5.69
CA GLY A 105 -11.88 23.06 -6.16
C GLY A 105 -12.50 24.39 -5.73
N GLU A 106 -13.80 24.58 -6.00
CA GLU A 106 -14.55 25.78 -5.58
C GLU A 106 -14.51 25.98 -4.05
N THR A 107 -14.64 24.89 -3.28
CA THR A 107 -14.60 24.94 -1.81
C THR A 107 -13.20 25.31 -1.30
N ILE A 108 -12.15 24.73 -1.89
CA ILE A 108 -10.76 25.04 -1.54
C ILE A 108 -10.45 26.51 -1.86
N GLU A 109 -10.87 27.00 -3.02
CA GLU A 109 -10.66 28.40 -3.43
C GLU A 109 -11.29 29.40 -2.45
N LEU A 110 -12.53 29.14 -2.01
CA LEU A 110 -13.21 29.95 -1.00
C LEU A 110 -12.45 29.92 0.33
N ILE A 111 -12.06 28.72 0.79
CA ILE A 111 -11.31 28.54 2.03
C ILE A 111 -9.98 29.32 1.96
N THR A 112 -9.20 29.13 0.89
CA THR A 112 -7.92 29.82 0.69
C THR A 112 -8.10 31.34 0.65
N THR A 113 -9.14 31.84 -0.02
CA THR A 113 -9.44 33.27 -0.08
C THR A 113 -9.80 33.85 1.30
N LEU A 114 -10.65 33.16 2.06
CA LEU A 114 -11.02 33.57 3.42
C LEU A 114 -9.81 33.60 4.34
N PHE A 115 -9.03 32.52 4.40
CA PHE A 115 -7.82 32.47 5.22
C PHE A 115 -6.78 33.50 4.77
N GLY A 116 -6.59 33.69 3.46
CA GLY A 116 -5.72 34.71 2.90
C GLY A 116 -6.13 36.12 3.34
N SER A 117 -7.42 36.46 3.23
CA SER A 117 -7.92 37.76 3.68
C SER A 117 -7.74 37.98 5.18
N LEU A 118 -7.94 36.94 5.99
CA LEU A 118 -7.74 37.00 7.44
C LEU A 118 -6.27 37.25 7.81
N ILE A 119 -5.32 36.58 7.14
CA ILE A 119 -3.89 36.80 7.34
C ILE A 119 -3.51 38.24 7.01
N VAL A 120 -4.02 38.78 5.89
CA VAL A 120 -3.79 40.18 5.49
C VAL A 120 -4.34 41.15 6.54
N LEU A 121 -5.54 40.91 7.06
CA LEU A 121 -6.12 41.72 8.13
C LEU A 121 -5.30 41.65 9.42
N ILE A 122 -4.84 40.47 9.82
CA ILE A 122 -3.98 40.30 11.01
C ILE A 122 -2.69 41.10 10.85
N ILE A 123 -2.03 41.02 9.70
CA ILE A 123 -0.80 41.78 9.42
C ILE A 123 -1.09 43.28 9.46
N ALA A 124 -2.20 43.73 8.88
CA ALA A 124 -2.59 45.15 8.89
C ALA A 124 -2.82 45.65 10.33
N VAL A 125 -3.53 44.89 11.16
CA VAL A 125 -3.81 45.23 12.57
C VAL A 125 -2.53 45.22 13.40
N LEU A 126 -1.70 44.20 13.27
CA LEU A 126 -0.42 44.11 14.00
C LEU A 126 0.53 45.24 13.58
N GLY A 127 0.61 45.53 12.27
CA GLY A 127 1.40 46.64 11.74
C GLY A 127 0.91 47.98 12.29
N TYR A 128 -0.40 48.21 12.32
CA TYR A 128 -1.00 49.40 12.91
C TYR A 128 -0.72 49.51 14.41
N SER A 129 -0.90 48.42 15.17
CA SER A 129 -0.66 48.39 16.61
C SER A 129 0.80 48.68 16.99
N ILE A 130 1.76 48.15 16.22
CA ILE A 130 3.19 48.44 16.40
C ILE A 130 3.48 49.92 16.14
N TRP A 131 2.88 50.50 15.10
CA TRP A 131 3.04 51.92 14.79
C TRP A 131 2.45 52.83 15.87
N ASP A 132 1.24 52.54 16.36
CA ASP A 132 0.56 53.30 17.41
C ASP A 132 1.35 53.30 18.74
N ARG A 133 1.83 52.12 19.18
CA ARG A 133 2.64 52.00 20.40
C ARG A 133 3.92 52.86 20.35
N ARG A 134 4.55 52.97 19.18
CA ARG A 134 5.78 53.77 19.00
C ARG A 134 5.51 55.28 19.03
N THR A 135 4.33 55.74 18.62
CA THR A 135 4.01 57.18 18.55
C THR A 135 3.41 57.71 19.86
N MET A 136 2.57 56.93 20.53
CA MET A 136 1.86 57.36 21.74
C MET A 136 2.77 57.43 22.97
N THR A 137 3.72 56.50 23.09
CA THR A 137 4.70 56.49 24.20
C THR A 137 5.55 57.76 24.24
N LYS A 138 5.90 58.34 23.08
CA LYS A 138 6.65 59.61 23.03
C LYS A 138 5.85 60.76 23.62
N LYS A 139 4.61 60.97 23.20
CA LYS A 139 3.73 62.04 23.71
C LYS A 139 3.41 61.86 25.19
N VAL A 140 3.18 60.62 25.62
CA VAL A 140 2.94 60.32 27.04
C VAL A 140 4.20 60.60 27.85
N SER A 141 5.39 60.20 27.40
CA SER A 141 6.65 60.48 28.10
C SER A 141 6.91 61.98 28.29
N GLU A 142 6.59 62.82 27.30
CA GLU A 142 6.72 64.27 27.43
C GLU A 142 5.71 64.87 28.40
N ARG A 143 4.47 64.37 28.41
CA ARG A 143 3.46 64.79 29.38
C ARG A 143 3.83 64.34 30.79
N VAL A 144 4.32 63.11 30.94
CA VAL A 144 4.82 62.59 32.21
C VAL A 144 6.00 63.43 32.70
N LYS A 145 6.98 63.75 31.84
CA LYS A 145 8.10 64.65 32.18
C LYS A 145 7.64 66.05 32.60
N LYS A 146 6.63 66.62 31.92
CA LYS A 146 6.06 67.93 32.30
C LYS A 146 5.30 67.87 33.62
N VAL A 147 4.61 66.78 33.89
CA VAL A 147 3.90 66.55 35.15
C VAL A 147 4.89 66.31 36.29
N GLU A 148 5.96 65.54 36.06
CA GLU A 148 7.06 65.34 37.01
C GLU A 148 7.80 66.65 37.31
N ALA A 149 8.09 67.48 36.29
CA ALA A 149 8.69 68.79 36.47
C ALA A 149 7.79 69.78 37.22
N ASN A 150 6.47 69.72 37.01
CA ASN A 150 5.50 70.53 37.77
C ASN A 150 5.27 70.00 39.21
N LEU A 151 5.70 68.78 39.51
CA LEU A 151 5.54 68.13 40.81
C LEU A 151 6.81 68.20 41.69
N ASP A 152 7.87 68.89 41.26
CA ASP A 152 9.13 69.05 42.03
C ASP A 152 9.60 67.73 42.68
N VAL A 153 9.54 66.63 41.93
CA VAL A 153 9.93 65.31 42.45
C VAL A 153 11.45 65.20 42.67
N GLU A 154 12.22 66.25 42.33
CA GLU A 154 13.66 66.31 42.57
C GLU A 154 14.05 66.84 43.96
N ASN A 155 13.10 67.35 44.77
CA ASN A 155 13.36 67.72 46.17
C ASN A 155 12.30 67.14 47.12
N ILE A 156 12.49 65.87 47.47
CA ILE A 156 11.66 65.13 48.45
C ILE A 156 11.61 65.85 49.83
N ASP A 157 12.53 66.76 50.12
CA ASP A 157 12.53 67.51 51.38
C ASP A 157 11.67 68.80 51.39
N GLY A 158 11.14 69.26 50.24
CA GLY A 158 10.50 70.57 50.12
C GLY A 158 9.00 70.60 49.79
N SER A 159 8.40 69.46 49.45
CA SER A 159 7.03 69.38 48.91
C SER A 159 5.97 69.92 49.88
N LYS A 160 4.86 70.46 49.35
CA LYS A 160 3.66 70.80 50.14
C LYS A 160 3.21 69.65 51.03
N LEU A 161 3.42 68.40 50.60
CA LEU A 161 3.14 67.21 51.39
C LEU A 161 4.03 67.14 52.63
N SER A 162 5.32 67.49 52.53
CA SER A 162 6.24 67.56 53.67
C SER A 162 5.79 68.62 54.67
N ARG A 163 5.40 69.81 54.19
CA ARG A 163 4.84 70.88 55.05
C ARG A 163 3.50 70.48 55.69
N LEU A 164 2.64 69.79 54.96
CA LEU A 164 1.36 69.28 55.49
C LEU A 164 1.60 68.20 56.54
N ILE A 165 2.53 67.28 56.30
CA ILE A 165 2.93 66.26 57.27
C ILE A 165 3.53 66.93 58.52
N GLU A 166 4.35 67.96 58.37
CA GLU A 166 4.93 68.70 59.50
C GLU A 166 3.88 69.46 60.33
N VAL A 167 2.91 70.11 59.67
CA VAL A 167 1.78 70.76 60.34
C VAL A 167 0.90 69.74 61.06
N LEU A 168 0.60 68.61 60.42
CA LEU A 168 -0.15 67.50 61.03
C LEU A 168 0.60 66.90 62.21
N LYS A 169 1.93 66.74 62.10
CA LYS A 169 2.82 66.27 63.18
C LYS A 169 2.83 67.21 64.38
N ASN A 170 2.81 68.53 64.15
CA ASN A 170 2.75 69.51 65.23
C ASN A 170 1.35 69.61 65.88
N LEU A 171 0.28 69.44 65.11
CA LEU A 171 -1.09 69.38 65.66
C LEU A 171 -1.33 68.10 66.48
N SER A 172 -0.71 66.99 66.09
CA SER A 172 -0.74 65.73 66.84
C SER A 172 -0.13 65.83 68.24
N LYS A 173 0.75 66.80 68.50
CA LYS A 173 1.30 67.03 69.85
C LYS A 173 0.26 67.59 70.82
N LYS A 174 -0.79 68.25 70.30
CA LYS A 174 -1.86 68.87 71.10
C LYS A 174 -3.14 68.02 71.15
N ASP A 175 -3.40 67.23 70.11
CA ASP A 175 -4.58 66.37 70.03
C ASP A 175 -4.20 64.87 70.01
N ARG A 176 -4.67 64.14 71.02
CA ARG A 176 -4.40 62.71 71.21
C ARG A 176 -5.04 61.85 70.13
N ARG A 177 -6.22 62.23 69.60
CA ARG A 177 -6.90 61.48 68.53
C ARG A 177 -6.13 61.57 67.22
N LEU A 178 -5.59 62.76 66.90
CA LEU A 178 -4.81 62.97 65.69
C LEU A 178 -3.49 62.18 65.73
N LYS A 179 -2.85 62.12 66.91
CA LYS A 179 -1.62 61.32 67.12
C LYS A 179 -1.85 59.83 66.85
N GLU A 180 -2.97 59.28 67.32
CA GLU A 180 -3.32 57.87 67.10
C GLU A 180 -3.54 57.56 65.61
N VAL A 181 -4.21 58.47 64.89
CA VAL A 181 -4.40 58.34 63.43
C VAL A 181 -3.07 58.44 62.68
N LEU A 182 -2.18 59.38 63.03
CA LEU A 182 -0.88 59.49 62.39
C LEU A 182 0.01 58.26 62.63
N HIS A 183 -0.07 57.65 63.82
CA HIS A 183 0.63 56.41 64.14
C HIS A 183 0.05 55.20 63.38
N SER A 184 -1.27 55.16 63.13
CA SER A 184 -1.87 54.07 62.35
C SER A 184 -1.45 54.07 60.88
N PHE A 185 -1.02 55.21 60.35
CA PHE A 185 -0.48 55.35 59.00
C PHE A 185 1.06 55.31 58.95
N ASN A 186 1.74 55.00 60.06
CA ASN A 186 3.20 54.88 60.14
C ASN A 186 3.96 56.18 59.75
N LEU A 187 3.33 57.34 59.93
CA LEU A 187 3.86 58.67 59.54
C LEU A 187 4.57 59.42 60.69
N LEU A 188 4.61 58.83 61.89
CA LEU A 188 5.08 59.42 63.15
C LEU A 188 5.63 58.34 64.07
#